data_AF-A0A099FGS6-F1
#
_entry.id   AF-A0A099FGS6-F1
#
_cell.length_a   1.000
_cell.length_b   1.000
_cell.length_c   1.000
_cell.angle_alpha   90.00
_cell.angle_beta   90.00
_cell.angle_gamma   90.00
#
_symmetry.space_group_name_H-M   'P 1'
#
loop_
_entity.id
_entity.type
_entity.pdbx_description
1 polymer ?
#
loop_
_entity_poly.entity_id
_entity_poly.type
_entity_poly.pdbx_seq_one_letter_code
_entity_poly.pdbx_strand_id
1 'polypeptide(L)'
;MKVTCISLCLSALLWGSAAGAWTLNKSANSVTANEIVGDRAISITCYRHAPDRITISISDLSQTGRGFERETPLMAWVRLPDGRTMKWSFSGVPEGPAFAGVMPVSSQNLDFFGNAESLSVQDQASGQTIVQTGMKGTGAARIAMRERCGF
;
A
#
# COMPACT_ATOMS: atom_id res chain seq x y z
N MET A 1 -5.32 -4.78 61.86
CA MET A 1 -5.48 -5.39 60.53
C MET A 1 -5.56 -4.25 59.51
N LYS A 2 -4.50 -4.04 58.72
CA LYS A 2 -4.47 -3.07 57.61
C LYS A 2 -4.17 -3.88 56.35
N VAL A 3 -5.18 -4.02 55.50
CA VAL A 3 -5.05 -4.66 54.18
C VAL A 3 -4.60 -3.57 53.21
N THR A 4 -3.36 -3.64 52.77
CA THR A 4 -2.81 -2.72 51.76
C THR A 4 -3.07 -3.33 50.40
N CYS A 5 -4.01 -2.75 49.64
CA CYS A 5 -4.34 -3.17 48.29
C CYS A 5 -3.23 -2.70 47.33
N ILE A 6 -2.42 -3.64 46.82
CA ILE A 6 -1.41 -3.37 45.78
C ILE A 6 -2.16 -3.28 44.45
N SER A 7 -2.40 -2.06 43.99
CA SER A 7 -2.99 -1.80 42.67
C SER A 7 -1.87 -1.85 41.62
N LEU A 8 -1.69 -3.00 40.96
CA LEU A 8 -0.85 -3.11 39.77
C LEU A 8 -1.55 -2.39 38.61
N CYS A 9 -1.11 -1.17 38.30
CA CYS A 9 -1.36 -0.57 36.99
C CYS A 9 -0.50 -1.30 35.95
N LEU A 10 -1.11 -2.28 35.29
CA LEU A 10 -0.60 -2.86 34.06
C LEU A 10 -0.67 -1.78 32.96
N SER A 11 0.40 -1.01 32.80
CA SER A 11 0.57 -0.12 31.65
C SER A 11 0.84 -0.99 30.43
N ALA A 12 -0.23 -1.41 29.77
CA ALA A 12 -0.17 -1.95 28.42
C ALA A 12 0.40 -0.86 27.51
N LEU A 13 1.69 -0.98 27.20
CA LEU A 13 2.35 -0.31 26.09
C LEU A 13 1.67 -0.78 24.79
N LEU A 14 0.53 -0.16 24.48
CA LEU A 14 -0.03 -0.15 23.15
C LEU A 14 0.89 0.72 22.29
N TRP A 15 2.04 0.15 21.89
CA TRP A 15 2.72 0.56 20.68
C TRP A 15 1.84 0.15 19.51
N GLY A 16 0.73 0.87 19.33
CA GLY A 16 0.10 0.96 18.04
C GLY A 16 1.10 1.64 17.14
N SER A 17 1.76 0.86 16.28
CA SER A 17 2.49 1.40 15.14
C SER A 17 1.58 2.42 14.50
N ALA A 18 1.99 3.68 14.47
CA ALA A 18 1.31 4.69 13.70
C ALA A 18 1.42 4.22 12.24
N ALA A 19 0.38 3.52 11.75
CA ALA A 19 0.25 3.25 10.33
C ALA A 19 0.33 4.61 9.63
N GLY A 20 1.31 4.76 8.75
CA GLY A 20 1.48 5.98 7.99
C GLY A 20 0.16 6.30 7.31
N ALA A 21 -0.30 7.54 7.42
CA ALA A 21 -1.44 7.93 6.62
C ALA A 21 -0.95 8.06 5.16
N TRP A 22 -1.69 7.48 4.22
CA TRP A 22 -1.44 7.69 2.80
C TRP A 22 -1.44 9.19 2.49
N THR A 23 -0.35 9.66 1.91
CA THR A 23 -0.19 11.04 1.44
C THR A 23 -0.65 11.15 0.01
N LEU A 24 -1.23 12.29 -0.37
CA LEU A 24 -1.75 12.53 -1.70
C LEU A 24 -1.07 13.72 -2.37
N ASN A 25 -0.49 13.45 -3.52
CA ASN A 25 0.05 14.46 -4.43
C ASN A 25 -0.85 14.53 -5.66
N LYS A 26 -1.36 15.71 -5.97
CA LYS A 26 -2.28 15.93 -7.10
C LYS A 26 -1.62 16.87 -8.10
N SER A 27 -1.66 16.49 -9.37
CA SER A 27 -1.32 17.35 -10.50
C SER A 27 -2.54 17.53 -11.40
N ALA A 28 -2.42 18.35 -12.46
CA ALA A 28 -3.53 18.59 -13.38
C ALA A 28 -4.10 17.30 -13.98
N ASN A 29 -3.23 16.34 -14.32
CA ASN A 29 -3.56 15.12 -15.06
C ASN A 29 -3.05 13.83 -14.39
N SER A 30 -2.68 13.88 -13.11
CA SER A 30 -2.22 12.71 -12.37
C SER A 30 -2.48 12.85 -10.87
N VAL A 31 -2.58 11.72 -10.19
CA VAL A 31 -2.61 11.63 -8.72
C VAL A 31 -1.67 10.53 -8.30
N THR A 32 -0.85 10.82 -7.31
CA THR A 32 0.01 9.86 -6.63
C THR A 32 -0.44 9.77 -5.17
N ALA A 33 -0.83 8.57 -4.76
CA ALA A 33 -0.99 8.21 -3.36
C ALA A 33 0.27 7.47 -2.92
N ASN A 34 0.89 7.88 -1.82
CA ASN A 34 2.12 7.26 -1.35
C ASN A 34 2.13 7.07 0.17
N GLU A 35 2.87 6.08 0.61
CA GLU A 35 3.10 5.79 2.02
C GLU A 35 4.53 5.29 2.23
N ILE A 36 5.05 5.51 3.43
CA ILE A 36 6.33 4.95 3.87
C ILE A 36 6.03 3.99 5.02
N VAL A 37 6.50 2.75 4.88
CA VAL A 37 6.36 1.70 5.90
C VAL A 37 7.72 1.06 6.13
N GLY A 38 8.31 1.34 7.30
CA GLY A 38 9.66 0.88 7.62
C GLY A 38 10.69 1.44 6.63
N ASP A 39 11.44 0.54 5.99
CA ASP A 39 12.45 0.84 4.97
C ASP A 39 11.88 0.89 3.54
N ARG A 40 10.56 0.79 3.36
CA ARG A 40 9.91 0.81 2.05
C ARG A 40 9.05 2.04 1.85
N ALA A 41 9.10 2.59 0.64
CA ALA A 41 8.12 3.55 0.16
C ALA A 41 7.25 2.87 -0.91
N ILE A 42 5.93 2.98 -0.78
CA ILE A 42 4.97 2.52 -1.78
C ILE A 42 4.28 3.73 -2.39
N SER A 43 4.11 3.74 -3.70
CA SER A 43 3.35 4.74 -4.41
C SER A 43 2.42 4.08 -5.44
N ILE A 44 1.24 4.67 -5.58
CA ILE A 44 0.23 4.29 -6.57
C ILE A 44 -0.15 5.55 -7.32
N THR A 45 0.10 5.54 -8.62
CA THR A 45 -0.07 6.70 -9.49
C THR A 45 -1.04 6.39 -10.61
N CYS A 46 -1.96 7.32 -10.86
CA CYS A 46 -2.79 7.31 -12.07
C CYS A 46 -2.45 8.48 -12.97
N TYR A 47 -2.77 8.34 -14.26
CA TYR A 47 -2.63 9.39 -15.26
C TYR A 47 -3.90 9.50 -16.11
N ARG A 48 -4.31 10.73 -16.43
CA ARG A 48 -5.48 11.00 -17.30
C ARG A 48 -5.35 10.40 -18.70
N HIS A 49 -4.13 10.35 -19.24
CA HIS A 49 -3.89 9.79 -20.57
C HIS A 49 -3.85 8.26 -20.58
N ALA A 50 -3.94 7.61 -19.42
CA ALA A 50 -3.94 6.16 -19.27
C ALA A 50 -5.00 5.72 -18.22
N PRO A 51 -6.30 5.96 -18.49
CA PRO A 51 -7.38 5.71 -17.54
C PRO A 51 -7.68 4.21 -17.32
N ASP A 52 -7.02 3.32 -18.06
CA ASP A 52 -7.16 1.88 -17.94
C ASP A 52 -6.13 1.26 -16.97
N ARG A 53 -5.23 2.07 -16.40
CA ARG A 53 -4.10 1.57 -15.61
C ARG A 53 -3.66 2.49 -14.49
N ILE A 54 -3.08 1.88 -13.45
CA ILE A 54 -2.33 2.54 -12.40
C ILE A 54 -0.93 1.97 -12.33
N THR A 55 0.05 2.83 -12.07
CA THR A 55 1.42 2.42 -11.78
C THR A 55 1.54 2.23 -10.28
N ILE A 56 2.02 1.07 -9.86
CA ILE A 56 2.50 0.83 -8.50
C ILE A 56 4.02 0.86 -8.52
N SER A 57 4.62 1.56 -7.57
CA SER A 57 6.06 1.51 -7.35
C SER A 57 6.36 1.27 -5.88
N ILE A 58 7.36 0.43 -5.63
CA ILE A 58 7.86 0.11 -4.29
C ILE A 58 9.36 0.37 -4.30
N SER A 59 9.83 1.26 -3.45
CA SER A 59 11.24 1.63 -3.33
C SER A 59 11.82 1.17 -2.00
N ASP A 60 13.09 0.77 -2.02
CA ASP A 60 13.92 0.43 -0.87
C ASP A 60 14.70 1.67 -0.45
N LEU A 61 14.26 2.26 0.65
CA LEU A 61 14.87 3.46 1.22
C LEU A 61 16.23 3.15 1.86
N SER A 62 16.53 1.88 2.16
CA SER A 62 17.86 1.46 2.62
C SER A 62 18.89 1.37 1.49
N GLN A 63 18.44 1.47 0.22
CA GLN A 63 19.28 1.41 -0.98
C GLN A 63 20.07 0.10 -1.13
N THR A 64 19.65 -0.97 -0.44
CA THR A 64 20.29 -2.29 -0.57
C THR A 64 19.83 -3.02 -1.83
N GLY A 65 18.64 -2.68 -2.33
CA GLY A 65 18.02 -3.40 -3.44
C GLY A 65 17.52 -4.79 -3.07
N ARG A 66 17.51 -5.13 -1.76
CA ARG A 66 17.13 -6.47 -1.31
C ARG A 66 15.66 -6.75 -1.66
N GLY A 67 15.46 -7.83 -2.40
CA GLY A 67 14.16 -8.28 -2.93
C GLY A 67 13.82 -7.71 -4.32
N PHE A 68 14.71 -6.92 -4.94
CA PHE A 68 14.52 -6.24 -6.22
C PHE A 68 15.51 -6.71 -7.31
N GLU A 69 16.11 -7.87 -7.15
CA GLU A 69 17.28 -8.30 -7.93
C GLU A 69 16.94 -8.75 -9.36
N ARG A 70 15.66 -9.03 -9.65
CA ARG A 70 15.20 -9.52 -10.95
C ARG A 70 13.74 -9.19 -11.19
N GLU A 71 13.35 -9.18 -12.45
CA GLU A 71 11.93 -9.19 -12.82
C GLU A 71 11.25 -10.38 -12.15
N THR A 72 10.23 -10.09 -11.36
CA THR A 72 9.55 -11.08 -10.54
C THR A 72 8.04 -10.87 -10.68
N PRO A 73 7.25 -11.93 -10.90
CA PRO A 73 5.81 -11.83 -10.81
C PRO A 73 5.42 -11.50 -9.36
N LEU A 74 4.70 -10.40 -9.20
CA LEU A 74 4.23 -9.92 -7.91
C LEU A 74 2.73 -10.14 -7.77
N MET A 75 2.29 -10.35 -6.54
CA MET A 75 0.89 -10.43 -6.17
C MET A 75 0.57 -9.34 -5.16
N ALA A 76 -0.29 -8.39 -5.55
CA ALA A 76 -0.92 -7.46 -4.62
C ALA A 76 -2.16 -8.11 -4.01
N TRP A 77 -2.22 -8.14 -2.68
CA TRP A 77 -3.36 -8.56 -1.88
C TRP A 77 -3.96 -7.33 -1.21
N VAL A 78 -5.21 -7.02 -1.54
CA VAL A 78 -5.97 -5.97 -0.86
C VAL A 78 -7.06 -6.61 -0.05
N ARG A 79 -7.13 -6.28 1.24
CA ARG A 79 -8.11 -6.80 2.18
C ARG A 79 -9.08 -5.70 2.59
N LEU A 80 -10.37 -6.01 2.61
CA LEU A 80 -11.41 -5.15 3.17
C LEU A 80 -11.63 -5.43 4.66
N PRO A 81 -12.19 -4.48 5.41
CA PRO A 81 -12.55 -4.69 6.81
C PRO A 81 -13.52 -5.85 7.07
N ASP A 82 -14.34 -6.21 6.08
CA ASP A 82 -15.27 -7.35 6.14
C ASP A 82 -14.60 -8.72 5.91
N GLY A 83 -13.27 -8.72 5.71
CA GLY A 83 -12.46 -9.91 5.48
C GLY A 83 -12.36 -10.38 4.03
N ARG A 84 -13.14 -9.79 3.10
CA ARG A 84 -12.97 -10.07 1.67
C ARG A 84 -11.59 -9.61 1.22
N THR A 85 -11.00 -10.39 0.32
CA THR A 85 -9.68 -10.13 -0.22
C THR A 85 -9.72 -10.18 -1.73
N MET A 86 -9.10 -9.21 -2.38
CA MET A 86 -8.84 -9.20 -3.80
C MET A 86 -7.35 -9.36 -4.05
N LYS A 87 -7.02 -10.03 -5.15
CA LYS A 87 -5.65 -10.25 -5.57
C LYS A 87 -5.42 -9.76 -6.99
N TRP A 88 -4.25 -9.17 -7.24
CA TRP A 88 -3.83 -8.76 -8.57
C TRP A 88 -2.39 -9.18 -8.82
N SER A 89 -2.20 -9.90 -9.93
CA SER A 89 -0.87 -10.24 -10.40
C SER A 89 -0.38 -9.12 -11.33
N PHE A 90 0.89 -8.74 -11.17
CA PHE A 90 1.57 -7.81 -12.07
C PHE A 90 3.07 -8.15 -12.11
N SER A 91 3.72 -7.87 -13.23
CA SER A 91 5.18 -7.96 -13.30
C SER A 91 5.80 -6.67 -12.74
N GLY A 92 6.70 -6.82 -11.78
CA GLY A 92 7.55 -5.71 -11.32
C GLY A 92 8.83 -5.69 -12.15
N VAL A 93 9.13 -4.58 -12.80
CA VAL A 93 10.43 -4.34 -13.45
C VAL A 93 11.36 -3.67 -12.43
N PRO A 94 12.54 -4.25 -12.14
CA PRO A 94 13.52 -3.61 -11.27
C PRO A 94 14.00 -2.29 -11.84
N GLU A 95 14.04 -1.26 -11.00
CA GLU A 95 14.58 0.05 -11.31
C GLU A 95 15.56 0.44 -10.18
N GLY A 96 16.73 -0.20 -10.17
CA GLY A 96 17.71 -0.05 -9.09
C GLY A 96 17.13 -0.58 -7.76
N PRO A 97 17.10 0.22 -6.69
CA PRO A 97 16.51 -0.19 -5.41
C PRO A 97 14.98 -0.01 -5.40
N ALA A 98 14.30 -0.25 -6.52
CA ALA A 98 12.85 -0.14 -6.62
C ALA A 98 12.27 -1.15 -7.60
N PHE A 99 10.96 -1.36 -7.49
CA PHE A 99 10.12 -1.95 -8.53
C PHE A 99 9.15 -0.91 -9.05
N ALA A 100 8.85 -1.00 -10.34
CA ALA A 100 7.68 -0.37 -10.95
C ALA A 100 6.86 -1.44 -11.69
N GLY A 101 5.54 -1.35 -11.54
CA GLY A 101 4.60 -2.27 -12.17
C GLY A 101 3.32 -1.55 -12.57
N VAL A 102 2.58 -2.14 -13.50
CA VAL A 102 1.32 -1.59 -13.99
C VAL A 102 0.19 -2.55 -13.63
N MET A 103 -0.87 -2.03 -13.02
CA MET A 103 -2.07 -2.78 -12.70
C MET A 103 -3.25 -2.24 -13.52
N PRO A 104 -4.08 -3.12 -14.11
CA PRO A 104 -5.29 -2.70 -14.80
C PRO A 104 -6.30 -2.12 -13.82
N VAL A 105 -6.95 -1.04 -14.23
CA VAL A 105 -7.98 -0.37 -13.44
C VAL A 105 -9.36 -0.82 -13.88
N SER A 106 -10.19 -1.14 -12.89
CA SER A 106 -11.64 -1.23 -13.03
C SER A 106 -12.28 -0.41 -11.91
N SER A 107 -13.55 -0.03 -12.09
CA SER A 107 -14.35 0.63 -11.05
C SER A 107 -14.37 -0.20 -9.76
N GLN A 108 -14.50 -1.52 -9.89
CA GLN A 108 -14.43 -2.46 -8.79
C GLN A 108 -13.08 -2.41 -8.07
N ASN A 109 -11.96 -2.37 -8.79
CA ASN A 109 -10.62 -2.33 -8.21
C ASN A 109 -10.37 -1.03 -7.43
N LEU A 110 -10.80 0.10 -7.97
CA LEU A 110 -10.68 1.41 -7.30
C LEU A 110 -11.56 1.51 -6.06
N ASP A 111 -12.77 0.95 -6.11
CA ASP A 111 -13.65 0.90 -4.95
C ASP A 111 -13.09 0.01 -3.86
N PHE A 112 -12.49 -1.13 -4.22
CA PHE A 112 -11.82 -1.97 -3.24
C PHE A 112 -10.60 -1.27 -2.63
N PHE A 113 -9.80 -0.58 -3.44
CA PHE A 113 -8.65 0.20 -2.97
C PHE A 113 -9.06 1.32 -2.00
N GLY A 114 -10.12 2.06 -2.33
CA GLY A 114 -10.60 3.17 -1.50
C GLY A 114 -11.28 2.76 -0.19
N ASN A 115 -11.65 1.49 -0.04
CA ASN A 115 -12.28 0.92 1.16
C ASN A 115 -11.43 -0.14 1.86
N ALA A 116 -10.19 -0.33 1.43
CA ALA A 116 -9.32 -1.35 1.98
C ALA A 116 -8.92 -1.07 3.43
N GLU A 117 -8.69 -2.14 4.17
CA GLU A 117 -8.02 -2.15 5.47
C GLU A 117 -6.50 -2.25 5.28
N SER A 118 -6.04 -3.12 4.38
CA SER A 118 -4.61 -3.35 4.14
C SER A 118 -4.29 -3.70 2.68
N LEU A 119 -3.06 -3.39 2.27
CA LEU A 119 -2.43 -3.81 1.02
C LEU A 119 -1.13 -4.54 1.35
N SER A 120 -0.92 -5.72 0.77
CA SER A 120 0.36 -6.44 0.81
C SER A 120 0.81 -6.72 -0.61
N VAL A 121 2.10 -6.58 -0.89
CA VAL A 121 2.70 -7.04 -2.15
C VAL A 121 3.68 -8.14 -1.82
N GLN A 122 3.55 -9.25 -2.53
CA GLN A 122 4.33 -10.46 -2.34
C GLN A 122 5.00 -10.88 -3.63
N ASP A 123 6.20 -11.43 -3.53
CA ASP A 123 6.78 -12.24 -4.60
C ASP A 123 5.94 -13.52 -4.75
N GLN A 124 5.43 -13.76 -5.96
CA GLN A 124 4.55 -14.90 -6.24
C GLN A 124 5.29 -16.24 -6.18
N ALA A 125 6.60 -16.27 -6.46
CA ALA A 125 7.39 -17.50 -6.47
C ALA A 125 7.77 -17.94 -5.05
N SER A 126 8.21 -17.00 -4.21
CA SER A 126 8.67 -17.28 -2.85
C SER A 126 7.58 -17.14 -1.79
N GLY A 127 6.49 -16.42 -2.09
CA GLY A 127 5.47 -16.02 -1.10
C GLY A 127 5.96 -14.97 -0.12
N GLN A 128 7.18 -14.44 -0.30
CA GLN A 128 7.75 -13.44 0.59
C GLN A 128 6.99 -12.12 0.44
N THR A 129 6.57 -11.55 1.58
CA THR A 129 6.01 -10.19 1.61
C THR A 129 7.12 -9.16 1.43
N ILE A 130 7.00 -8.37 0.38
CA ILE A 130 7.90 -7.27 0.04
C ILE A 130 7.52 -6.03 0.83
N VAL A 131 6.22 -5.73 0.88
CA VAL A 131 5.67 -4.62 1.66
C VAL A 131 4.28 -4.99 2.12
N GLN A 132 3.92 -4.55 3.32
CA GLN A 132 2.56 -4.61 3.83
C GLN A 132 2.23 -3.30 4.50
N THR A 133 1.07 -2.74 4.16
CA THR A 133 0.64 -1.46 4.69
C THR A 133 -0.84 -1.44 5.04
N GLY A 134 -1.19 -0.57 5.99
CA GLY A 134 -2.57 -0.16 6.23
C GLY A 134 -3.07 0.73 5.10
N MET A 135 -4.37 0.77 4.91
CA MET A 135 -5.01 1.51 3.81
C MET A 135 -5.87 2.68 4.32
N LYS A 136 -5.65 3.09 5.57
CA LYS A 136 -6.37 4.23 6.14
C LYS A 136 -6.06 5.50 5.35
N GLY A 137 -7.09 6.16 4.84
CA GLY A 137 -6.98 7.40 4.07
C GLY A 137 -6.99 7.22 2.55
N THR A 138 -6.97 5.98 2.03
CA THR A 138 -7.03 5.72 0.58
C THR A 138 -8.38 6.07 -0.05
N GLY A 139 -9.43 6.27 0.76
CA GLY A 139 -10.70 6.82 0.30
C GLY A 139 -10.55 8.20 -0.37
N ALA A 140 -9.70 9.06 0.17
CA ALA A 140 -9.38 10.36 -0.46
C ALA A 140 -8.57 10.19 -1.75
N ALA A 141 -7.72 9.16 -1.81
CA ALA A 141 -6.99 8.78 -3.02
C ALA A 141 -7.96 8.41 -4.14
N ARG A 142 -8.93 7.54 -3.85
CA ARG A 142 -9.96 7.11 -4.81
C ARG A 142 -10.72 8.29 -5.41
N ILE A 143 -11.15 9.24 -4.56
CA ILE A 143 -11.89 10.43 -5.02
C ILE A 143 -10.99 11.26 -5.95
N ALA A 144 -9.77 11.56 -5.53
CA ALA A 144 -8.82 12.35 -6.32
C ALA A 144 -8.48 11.67 -7.66
N MET A 145 -8.30 10.35 -7.65
CA MET A 145 -8.04 9.53 -8.83
C MET A 145 -9.19 9.65 -9.84
N ARG A 146 -10.44 9.53 -9.41
CA ARG A 146 -11.62 9.74 -10.28
C ARG A 146 -11.65 11.15 -10.87
N GLU A 147 -11.45 12.18 -10.04
CA GLU A 147 -11.47 13.59 -10.47
C GLU A 147 -10.38 13.93 -11.50
N ARG A 148 -9.16 13.40 -11.32
CA ARG A 148 -7.97 13.83 -12.07
C ARG A 148 -7.60 12.92 -13.22
N CYS A 149 -7.87 11.62 -13.11
CA CYS A 149 -7.47 10.62 -14.09
C CYS A 149 -8.63 10.14 -14.97
N GLY A 150 -9.89 10.48 -14.64
CA GLY A 150 -11.05 10.24 -15.53
C GLY A 150 -11.56 8.81 -15.53
N PHE A 151 -11.43 8.12 -14.39
CA PHE A 151 -12.05 6.81 -14.14
C PHE A 151 -13.57 6.89 -13.99
#